data_AF-A0A9P5E1T2-F1
#
_entry.id   AF-A0A9P5E1T2-F1
#
_cell.length_a   1.000
_cell.length_b   1.000
_cell.length_c   1.000
_cell.angle_alpha   90.00
_cell.angle_beta   90.00
_cell.angle_gamma   90.00
#
_symmetry.space_group_name_H-M   'P 1'
#
loop_
_entity.id
_entity.type
_entity.pdbx_description
1 polymer ?
#
loop_
_entity_poly.entity_id
_entity_poly.type
_entity_poly.pdbx_seq_one_letter_code
_entity_poly.pdbx_strand_id
1 'polypeptide(L)'
;MPEVPNRKEYLTLTWNGAIITYVGLQIALLIQVGMGSFRITRIFVASSVINLVAALAMVLGQHFTLLGILVNFTGDFQRAWMIGVQKRVGLTATVIAGMKNLKLSGMASTGSSFVQKLRVEEFVAGARFRKIFIVAAMLGFTPMLISPPLTLAFTRASLDASKVFTSLAFFMLLTNPISQIFTSIPELVSGIACIGRIQAFLECETRHDFRQFLPDRRKNLNFTEIEAETGSSEIEMAPESTMISIKNGNFGWKGNVFVLQDINTGIKKSSSTMVVGPATALSVDFVKLIQGDETNVGSDGIALSGGQKQRVSLARALYLESDLVILDDVFSGLDADTELQVFQRVFGP
;
A
#
# COMPACT_ATOMS: atom_id res chain seq x y z
N MET A 1 -11.23 -22.81 -12.20
CA MET A 1 -10.10 -21.87 -11.96
C MET A 1 -9.06 -22.65 -11.18
N PRO A 2 -7.77 -22.64 -11.57
CA PRO A 2 -6.75 -23.30 -10.77
C PRO A 2 -6.71 -22.63 -9.39
N GLU A 3 -6.67 -23.44 -8.33
CA GLU A 3 -6.56 -22.96 -6.95
C GLU A 3 -5.37 -21.99 -6.86
N VAL A 4 -5.66 -20.75 -6.49
CA VAL A 4 -4.61 -19.77 -6.22
C VAL A 4 -3.82 -20.31 -5.02
N PRO A 5 -2.53 -20.68 -5.17
CA PRO A 5 -1.77 -21.24 -4.08
C PRO A 5 -1.78 -20.28 -2.89
N ASN A 6 -1.84 -20.84 -1.69
CA ASN A 6 -2.19 -20.15 -0.46
C ASN A 6 -1.30 -18.91 -0.25
N ARG A 7 -1.86 -17.71 -0.42
CA ARG A 7 -1.11 -16.43 -0.36
C ARG A 7 -0.27 -16.26 0.91
N LYS A 8 -0.67 -16.94 1.99
CA LYS A 8 0.05 -16.99 3.27
C LYS A 8 1.43 -17.66 3.14
N GLU A 9 1.59 -18.63 2.26
CA GLU A 9 2.82 -19.42 2.11
C GLU A 9 3.93 -18.64 1.39
N TYR A 10 3.60 -17.82 0.39
CA TYR A 10 4.55 -16.89 -0.22
C TYR A 10 4.98 -15.78 0.74
N LEU A 11 4.05 -15.31 1.57
CA LEU A 11 4.33 -14.31 2.60
C LEU A 11 5.27 -14.86 3.67
N THR A 12 5.06 -16.09 4.15
CA THR A 12 5.98 -16.72 5.11
C THR A 12 7.36 -16.99 4.50
N LEU A 13 7.43 -17.37 3.22
CA LEU A 13 8.69 -17.56 2.50
C LEU A 13 9.50 -16.25 2.38
N THR A 14 8.86 -15.14 2.04
CA THR A 14 9.54 -13.83 1.95
C THR A 14 10.01 -13.33 3.32
N TRP A 15 9.19 -13.51 4.37
CA TRP A 15 9.58 -13.23 5.75
C TRP A 15 10.79 -14.05 6.18
N ASN A 16 10.73 -15.37 5.96
CA ASN A 16 11.80 -16.29 6.32
C ASN A 16 13.08 -15.97 5.56
N GLY A 17 13.01 -15.67 4.26
CA GLY A 17 14.19 -15.30 3.45
C GLY A 17 14.87 -14.01 3.93
N ALA A 18 14.08 -12.97 4.24
CA ALA A 18 14.61 -11.71 4.77
C ALA A 18 15.24 -11.88 6.16
N ILE A 19 14.58 -12.63 7.05
CA ILE A 19 15.09 -12.95 8.39
C ILE A 19 16.38 -13.77 8.28
N ILE A 20 16.40 -14.84 7.47
CA ILE A 20 17.56 -15.72 7.32
C ILE A 20 18.78 -14.97 6.78
N THR A 21 18.60 -14.13 5.75
CA THR A 21 19.70 -13.36 5.16
C THR A 21 20.30 -12.38 6.17
N TYR A 22 19.44 -11.69 6.92
CA TYR A 22 19.89 -10.72 7.92
C TYR A 22 20.50 -11.38 9.15
N VAL A 23 19.86 -12.41 9.70
CA VAL A 23 20.39 -13.20 10.82
C VAL A 23 21.71 -13.85 10.42
N GLY A 24 21.85 -14.35 9.19
CA GLY A 24 23.11 -14.87 8.65
C GLY A 24 24.21 -13.81 8.62
N LEU A 25 23.91 -12.59 8.16
CA LEU A 25 24.84 -11.46 8.19
C LEU A 25 25.24 -11.10 9.63
N GLN A 26 24.29 -11.04 10.56
CA GLN A 26 24.54 -10.74 11.98
C GLN A 26 25.42 -11.82 12.64
N ILE A 27 25.15 -13.10 12.38
CA ILE A 27 25.95 -14.23 12.87
C ILE A 27 27.37 -14.15 12.31
N ALA A 28 27.53 -13.88 11.01
CA ALA A 28 28.85 -13.73 10.39
C ALA A 28 29.67 -12.60 11.03
N LEU A 29 29.03 -11.45 11.27
CA LEU A 29 29.65 -10.30 11.94
C LEU A 29 30.02 -10.62 13.40
N LEU A 30 29.17 -11.36 14.13
CA LEU A 30 29.47 -11.84 15.49
C LEU A 30 30.65 -12.84 15.52
N ILE A 31 30.73 -13.75 14.55
CA ILE A 31 31.86 -14.68 14.41
C ILE A 31 33.16 -13.90 14.16
N GLN A 32 33.13 -12.90 13.27
CA GLN A 32 34.27 -12.05 13.00
C GLN A 32 34.74 -11.28 14.24
N VAL A 33 33.80 -10.77 15.05
CA VAL A 33 34.09 -10.13 16.34
C VAL A 33 34.71 -11.12 17.32
N GLY A 34 34.18 -12.34 17.43
CA GLY A 34 34.73 -13.39 18.28
C GLY A 34 36.17 -13.78 17.90
N MET A 35 36.44 -13.96 16.61
CA MET A 35 37.77 -14.25 16.09
C MET A 35 38.76 -13.10 16.33
N GLY A 36 38.33 -11.86 16.11
CA GLY A 36 39.14 -10.66 16.38
C GLY A 36 39.51 -10.53 17.85
N SER A 37 38.53 -10.70 18.74
CA SER A 37 38.72 -10.67 20.20
C SER A 37 39.71 -11.74 20.69
N PHE A 38 39.61 -12.96 20.17
CA PHE A 38 40.52 -14.06 20.49
C PHE A 38 41.97 -13.78 20.06
N ARG A 39 42.17 -13.18 18.89
CA ARG A 39 43.52 -12.82 18.39
C ARG A 39 44.14 -11.67 19.17
N ILE A 40 43.36 -10.66 19.54
CA ILE A 40 43.84 -9.55 20.38
C ILE A 40 44.24 -10.07 21.77
N THR A 41 43.48 -11.01 22.33
CA THR A 41 43.78 -11.66 23.62
C THR A 41 45.14 -12.37 23.64
N ARG A 42 45.61 -12.88 22.50
CA ARG A 42 46.94 -13.52 22.39
C ARG A 42 48.11 -12.54 22.30
N ILE A 43 47.85 -11.29 21.93
CA ILE A 43 48.89 -10.26 21.72
C ILE A 43 49.22 -9.53 23.04
N PHE A 44 48.26 -9.45 23.96
CA PHE A 44 48.42 -8.80 25.27
C PHE A 44 48.56 -9.83 26.41
N VAL A 45 49.36 -9.51 27.44
CA VAL A 45 49.48 -10.33 28.66
C VAL A 45 48.12 -10.42 29.36
N ALA A 46 47.80 -11.57 29.96
CA ALA A 46 46.48 -11.91 30.53
C ALA A 46 45.84 -10.83 31.43
N SER A 47 46.63 -10.02 32.14
CA SER A 47 46.11 -8.94 33.00
C SER A 47 45.60 -7.71 32.23
N SER A 48 46.15 -7.41 31.05
CA SER A 48 45.70 -6.31 30.20
C SER A 48 44.47 -6.69 29.35
N VAL A 49 44.30 -7.98 29.07
CA VAL A 49 43.15 -8.53 28.33
C VAL A 49 41.85 -8.37 29.11
N ILE A 50 41.88 -8.59 30.43
CA ILE A 50 40.68 -8.45 31.27
C ILE A 50 40.14 -7.01 31.21
N ASN A 51 41.03 -6.02 31.25
CA ASN A 51 40.65 -4.61 31.18
C ASN A 51 40.13 -4.22 29.78
N LEU A 52 40.71 -4.77 28.73
CA LEU A 52 40.24 -4.59 27.35
C LEU A 52 38.87 -5.22 27.13
N VAL A 53 38.69 -6.48 27.54
CA VAL A 53 37.42 -7.20 27.42
C VAL A 53 36.34 -6.53 28.26
N ALA A 54 36.66 -6.05 29.46
CA ALA A 54 35.74 -5.28 30.29
C ALA A 54 35.36 -3.93 29.65
N ALA A 55 36.32 -3.17 29.09
CA ALA A 55 36.05 -1.90 28.42
C ALA A 55 35.19 -2.09 27.15
N LEU A 56 35.51 -3.09 26.33
CA LEU A 56 34.71 -3.46 25.16
C LEU A 56 33.32 -3.97 25.56
N ALA A 57 33.21 -4.83 26.57
CA ALA A 57 31.93 -5.34 27.05
C ALA A 57 31.06 -4.25 27.67
N MET A 58 31.66 -3.29 28.38
CA MET A 58 30.94 -2.12 28.86
C MET A 58 30.42 -1.31 27.68
N VAL A 59 31.29 -0.89 26.74
CA VAL A 59 30.88 -0.11 25.55
C VAL A 59 29.80 -0.85 24.76
N LEU A 60 29.98 -2.14 24.46
CA LEU A 60 29.00 -2.94 23.74
C LEU A 60 27.68 -3.10 24.50
N GLY A 61 27.73 -3.26 25.83
CA GLY A 61 26.54 -3.35 26.68
C GLY A 61 25.70 -2.07 26.74
N GLN A 62 26.34 -0.90 26.84
CA GLN A 62 25.63 0.40 26.75
C GLN A 62 25.04 0.59 25.35
N HIS A 63 25.75 0.17 24.30
CA HIS A 63 25.24 0.29 22.93
C HIS A 63 24.05 -0.64 22.67
N PHE A 64 24.08 -1.88 23.17
CA PHE A 64 22.96 -2.82 23.06
C PHE A 64 21.70 -2.33 23.77
N THR A 65 21.84 -1.76 24.97
CA THR A 65 20.69 -1.24 25.75
C THR A 65 20.11 0.03 25.12
N LEU A 66 20.93 1.01 24.72
CA LEU A 66 20.46 2.21 24.03
C LEU A 66 19.79 1.88 22.69
N LEU A 67 20.35 0.94 21.94
CA LEU A 67 19.80 0.49 20.67
C LEU A 67 18.44 -0.21 20.86
N GLY A 68 18.32 -1.09 21.85
CA GLY A 68 17.04 -1.76 22.16
C GLY A 68 15.93 -0.75 22.48
N ILE A 69 16.27 0.32 23.21
CA ILE A 69 15.35 1.44 23.47
C ILE A 69 14.99 2.14 22.15
N LEU A 70 15.96 2.46 21.30
CA LEU A 70 15.72 3.12 20.00
C LEU A 70 14.81 2.30 19.08
N VAL A 71 15.01 0.98 19.00
CA VAL A 71 14.22 0.08 18.15
C VAL A 71 12.73 0.14 18.50
N ASN A 72 12.41 0.11 19.80
CA ASN A 72 11.03 0.16 20.27
C ASN A 72 10.31 1.45 19.84
N PHE A 73 11.02 2.58 19.78
CA PHE A 73 10.44 3.85 19.35
C PHE A 73 10.46 4.06 17.83
N THR A 74 11.36 3.38 17.10
CA THR A 74 11.58 3.57 15.66
C THR A 74 10.30 3.32 14.87
N GLY A 75 9.60 2.23 15.17
CA GLY A 75 8.37 1.83 14.46
C GLY A 75 7.24 2.86 14.59
N ASP A 76 7.03 3.39 15.80
CA ASP A 76 5.94 4.34 16.06
C ASP A 76 6.18 5.69 15.38
N PHE A 77 7.42 6.20 15.42
CA PHE A 77 7.75 7.44 14.73
C PHE A 77 7.73 7.29 13.20
N GLN A 78 8.16 6.15 12.67
CA GLN A 78 8.03 5.87 11.25
C GLN A 78 6.56 5.82 10.82
N ARG A 79 5.71 5.13 11.60
CA ARG A 79 4.26 5.03 11.34
C ARG A 79 3.61 6.41 11.33
N ALA A 80 3.90 7.24 12.34
CA ALA A 80 3.38 8.60 12.43
C ALA A 80 3.76 9.46 11.21
N TRP A 81 5.02 9.39 10.76
CA TRP A 81 5.46 10.09 9.55
C TRP A 81 4.76 9.57 8.29
N MET A 82 4.60 8.24 8.16
CA MET A 82 3.92 7.62 7.01
C MET A 82 2.44 8.00 6.90
N ILE A 83 1.74 8.11 8.02
CA ILE A 83 0.35 8.62 8.05
C ILE A 83 0.31 10.05 7.49
N GLY A 84 1.26 10.90 7.90
CA GLY A 84 1.38 12.26 7.36
C GLY A 84 1.65 12.30 5.86
N VAL A 85 2.55 11.43 5.36
CA VAL A 85 2.85 11.30 3.93
C VAL A 85 1.60 10.88 3.15
N GLN A 86 0.89 9.84 3.59
CA GLN A 86 -0.32 9.35 2.93
C GLN A 86 -1.42 10.41 2.90
N LYS A 87 -1.66 11.09 4.04
CA LYS A 87 -2.62 12.20 4.13
C LYS A 87 -2.28 13.32 3.14
N ARG A 88 -1.01 13.76 3.10
CA ARG A 88 -0.59 14.82 2.16
C ARG A 88 -0.76 14.38 0.71
N VAL A 89 -0.26 13.20 0.34
CA VAL A 89 -0.32 12.71 -1.04
C VAL A 89 -1.76 12.58 -1.51
N GLY A 90 -2.65 11.98 -0.69
CA GLY A 90 -4.07 11.84 -1.02
C GLY A 90 -4.76 13.19 -1.23
N LEU A 91 -4.60 14.12 -0.27
CA LEU A 91 -5.23 15.44 -0.36
C LEU A 91 -4.64 16.32 -1.47
N THR A 92 -3.35 16.17 -1.79
CA THR A 92 -2.73 16.87 -2.93
C THR A 92 -3.32 16.38 -4.24
N ALA A 93 -3.57 15.07 -4.39
CA ALA A 93 -4.23 14.53 -5.57
C ALA A 93 -5.65 15.10 -5.73
N THR A 94 -6.41 15.24 -4.65
CA THR A 94 -7.74 15.90 -4.67
C THR A 94 -7.65 17.36 -5.08
N VAL A 95 -6.67 18.12 -4.57
CA VAL A 95 -6.45 19.53 -4.96
C VAL A 95 -6.09 19.64 -6.44
N ILE A 96 -5.27 18.73 -6.96
CA ILE A 96 -4.88 18.71 -8.38
C ILE A 96 -6.09 18.35 -9.26
N ALA A 97 -6.87 17.34 -8.87
CA ALA A 97 -8.11 16.94 -9.58
C ALA A 97 -9.25 17.97 -9.48
N GLY A 98 -9.09 19.00 -8.64
CA GLY A 98 -10.00 20.13 -8.50
C GLY A 98 -9.41 21.44 -9.00
N MET A 99 -8.29 21.42 -9.72
CA MET A 99 -7.47 22.62 -9.97
C MET A 99 -8.23 23.69 -10.74
N LYS A 100 -9.02 23.32 -11.76
CA LYS A 100 -9.82 24.30 -12.50
C LYS A 100 -10.90 24.93 -11.61
N ASN A 101 -11.60 24.16 -10.79
CA ASN A 101 -12.59 24.69 -9.84
C ASN A 101 -11.96 25.64 -8.81
N LEU A 102 -10.77 25.30 -8.29
CA LEU A 102 -10.03 26.15 -7.35
C LEU A 102 -9.53 27.46 -7.97
N LYS A 103 -9.17 27.46 -9.26
CA LYS A 103 -8.80 28.68 -9.98
C LYS A 103 -10.02 29.54 -10.29
N LEU A 104 -11.13 28.92 -10.69
CA LEU A 104 -12.39 29.61 -10.95
C LEU A 104 -12.97 30.29 -9.71
N SER A 105 -12.81 29.68 -8.52
CA SER A 105 -13.24 30.27 -7.26
C SER A 105 -12.24 31.27 -6.65
N GLY A 106 -11.08 31.49 -7.28
CA GLY A 106 -10.01 32.34 -6.73
C GLY A 106 -9.31 31.75 -5.49
N MET A 107 -9.58 30.48 -5.13
CA MET A 107 -9.04 29.83 -3.93
C MET A 107 -7.74 29.05 -4.16
N ALA A 108 -7.10 29.22 -5.32
CA ALA A 108 -5.87 28.50 -5.66
C ALA A 108 -4.74 28.75 -4.64
N SER A 109 -4.61 29.98 -4.13
CA SER A 109 -3.64 30.33 -3.08
C SER A 109 -3.95 29.64 -1.75
N THR A 110 -5.22 29.52 -1.39
CA THR A 110 -5.70 28.78 -0.22
C THR A 110 -5.41 27.29 -0.35
N GLY A 111 -5.64 26.70 -1.53
CA GLY A 111 -5.28 25.31 -1.82
C GLY A 111 -3.78 25.04 -1.70
N SER A 112 -2.94 25.95 -2.22
CA SER A 112 -1.49 25.88 -2.07
C SER A 112 -1.05 25.96 -0.61
N SER A 113 -1.63 26.89 0.15
CA SER A 113 -1.33 27.09 1.58
C SER A 113 -1.74 25.88 2.42
N PHE A 114 -2.86 25.25 2.06
CA PHE A 114 -3.33 24.00 2.66
C PHE A 114 -2.35 22.85 2.44
N VAL A 115 -1.90 22.63 1.19
CA VAL A 115 -0.89 21.59 0.88
C VAL A 115 0.43 21.89 1.59
N GLN A 116 0.84 23.16 1.67
CA GLN A 116 2.03 23.56 2.40
C GLN A 116 1.91 23.28 3.90
N LYS A 117 0.75 23.53 4.51
CA LYS A 117 0.50 23.19 5.92
C LYS A 117 0.64 21.68 6.15
N LEU A 118 0.07 20.85 5.28
CA LEU A 118 0.24 19.38 5.35
C LEU A 118 1.71 18.97 5.23
N ARG A 119 2.49 19.67 4.38
CA ARG A 119 3.93 19.42 4.24
C ARG A 119 4.71 19.74 5.52
N VAL A 120 4.36 20.83 6.20
CA VAL A 120 4.98 21.20 7.48
C VAL A 120 4.62 20.18 8.57
N GLU A 121 3.35 19.77 8.67
CA GLU A 121 2.91 18.72 9.59
C GLU A 121 3.67 17.40 9.36
N GLU A 122 3.79 16.98 8.10
CA GLU A 122 4.57 15.80 7.70
C GLU A 122 6.05 15.94 8.12
N PHE A 123 6.65 17.11 7.90
CA PHE A 123 8.06 17.35 8.22
C PHE A 123 8.33 17.26 9.72
N VAL A 124 7.44 17.83 10.56
CA VAL A 124 7.56 17.77 12.02
C VAL A 124 7.42 16.33 12.52
N ALA A 125 6.48 15.56 11.95
CA ALA A 125 6.35 14.14 12.26
C ALA A 125 7.61 13.35 11.87
N GLY A 126 8.14 13.59 10.66
CA GLY A 126 9.36 12.96 10.16
C GLY A 126 10.64 13.36 10.92
N ALA A 127 10.69 14.53 11.55
CA ALA A 127 11.85 14.98 12.30
C ALA A 127 12.18 14.07 13.49
N ARG A 128 11.16 13.51 14.17
CA ARG A 128 11.35 12.57 15.29
C ARG A 128 12.02 11.27 14.82
N PHE A 129 11.59 10.74 13.68
CA PHE A 129 12.19 9.55 13.07
C PHE A 129 13.65 9.81 12.64
N ARG A 130 13.95 10.97 12.04
CA ARG A 130 15.33 11.33 11.67
C ARG A 130 16.25 11.50 12.88
N LYS A 131 15.75 12.02 14.01
CA LYS A 131 16.53 12.12 15.25
C LYS A 131 16.98 10.74 15.74
N ILE A 132 16.15 9.71 15.62
CA ILE A 132 16.54 8.33 15.92
C ILE A 132 17.68 7.87 15.03
N PHE A 133 17.60 8.15 13.72
CA PHE A 133 18.66 7.79 12.79
C PHE A 133 20.00 8.48 13.14
N ILE A 134 19.95 9.75 13.53
CA ILE A 134 21.14 10.49 14.00
C ILE A 134 21.72 9.84 15.26
N VAL A 135 20.90 9.54 16.26
CA VAL A 135 21.37 8.89 17.50
C VAL A 135 21.93 7.50 17.21
N ALA A 136 21.28 6.71 16.36
CA ALA A 136 21.77 5.40 15.93
C ALA A 136 23.12 5.49 15.20
N ALA A 137 23.30 6.47 14.31
CA ALA A 137 24.57 6.69 13.61
C ALA A 137 25.69 7.11 14.57
N MET A 138 25.42 8.02 15.51
CA MET A 138 26.39 8.44 16.53
C MET A 138 26.84 7.25 17.39
N LEU A 139 25.91 6.39 17.80
CA LEU A 139 26.22 5.14 18.50
C LEU A 139 27.00 4.16 17.61
N GLY A 140 26.66 4.05 16.34
CA GLY A 140 27.36 3.18 15.39
C GLY A 140 28.85 3.51 15.26
N PHE A 141 29.23 4.79 15.22
CA PHE A 141 30.64 5.21 15.09
C PHE A 141 31.42 5.27 16.41
N THR A 142 30.72 5.25 17.55
CA THR A 142 31.36 5.40 18.87
C THR A 142 32.41 4.32 19.18
N PRO A 143 32.19 3.02 18.92
CA PRO A 143 33.22 2.00 19.14
C PRO A 143 34.48 2.21 18.31
N MET A 144 34.34 2.64 17.06
CA MET A 144 35.46 2.91 16.16
C MET A 144 36.34 4.07 16.66
N LEU A 145 35.73 5.12 17.22
CA LEU A 145 36.43 6.32 17.68
C LEU A 145 36.98 6.19 19.11
N ILE A 146 36.23 5.59 20.02
CA ILE A 146 36.55 5.59 21.46
C ILE A 146 37.32 4.33 21.88
N SER A 147 37.01 3.16 21.31
CA SER A 147 37.59 1.89 21.77
C SER A 147 39.12 1.82 21.64
N PRO A 148 39.75 2.23 20.50
CA PRO A 148 41.20 2.12 20.36
C PRO A 148 41.97 3.05 21.32
N PRO A 149 41.66 4.36 21.42
CA PRO A 149 42.34 5.26 22.37
C PRO A 149 42.13 4.84 23.83
N LEU A 150 40.92 4.42 24.20
CA LEU A 150 40.61 3.99 25.55
C LEU A 150 41.42 2.74 25.93
N THR A 151 41.50 1.76 25.04
CA THR A 151 42.31 0.56 25.27
C THR A 151 43.78 0.90 25.44
N LEU A 152 44.34 1.68 24.52
CA LEU A 152 45.75 2.03 24.55
C LEU A 152 46.09 2.84 25.81
N ALA A 153 45.15 3.66 26.30
CA ALA A 153 45.30 4.39 27.56
C ALA A 153 45.34 3.48 28.80
N PHE A 154 44.59 2.37 28.82
CA PHE A 154 44.64 1.40 29.92
C PHE A 154 45.83 0.44 29.83
N THR A 155 46.43 0.28 28.66
CA THR A 155 47.50 -0.72 28.41
C THR A 155 48.90 -0.12 28.42
N ARG A 156 49.05 1.11 28.93
CA ARG A 156 50.27 1.95 28.88
C ARG A 156 51.57 1.28 29.32
N ALA A 157 51.51 0.28 30.20
CA ALA A 157 52.70 -0.35 30.79
C ALA A 157 53.47 -1.32 29.86
N SER A 158 52.94 -1.67 28.67
CA SER A 158 53.54 -2.73 27.82
C SER A 158 53.56 -2.44 26.30
N LEU A 159 53.44 -1.17 25.92
CA LEU A 159 53.29 -0.74 24.52
C LEU A 159 54.65 -0.56 23.82
N ASP A 160 54.81 -1.27 22.72
CA ASP A 160 55.86 -1.07 21.72
C ASP A 160 55.21 -0.66 20.39
N ALA A 161 55.91 0.04 19.51
CA ALA A 161 55.36 0.57 18.26
C ALA A 161 54.69 -0.53 17.41
N SER A 162 55.33 -1.70 17.32
CA SER A 162 54.78 -2.87 16.61
C SER A 162 53.44 -3.35 17.23
N LYS A 163 53.32 -3.33 18.56
CA LYS A 163 52.08 -3.71 19.27
C LYS A 163 50.98 -2.67 19.08
N VAL A 164 51.31 -1.38 19.02
CA VAL A 164 50.34 -0.30 18.76
C VAL A 164 49.75 -0.44 17.36
N PHE A 165 50.57 -0.57 16.31
CA PHE A 165 50.06 -0.70 14.94
C PHE A 165 49.27 -2.00 14.73
N THR A 166 49.77 -3.12 15.28
CA THR A 166 49.08 -4.42 15.18
C THR A 166 47.75 -4.40 15.92
N SER A 167 47.69 -3.85 17.14
CA SER A 167 46.43 -3.76 17.90
C SER A 167 45.42 -2.81 17.23
N LEU A 168 45.86 -1.69 16.66
CA LEU A 168 44.99 -0.78 15.90
C LEU A 168 44.36 -1.47 14.68
N ALA A 169 45.13 -2.28 13.94
CA ALA A 169 44.62 -3.04 12.80
C ALA A 169 43.52 -4.04 13.22
N PHE A 170 43.73 -4.75 14.34
CA PHE A 170 42.72 -5.64 14.89
C PHE A 170 41.49 -4.89 15.43
N PHE A 171 41.67 -3.69 15.99
CA PHE A 171 40.54 -2.83 16.38
C PHE A 171 39.69 -2.47 15.18
N MET A 172 40.29 -2.03 14.06
CA MET A 172 39.52 -1.69 12.86
C MET A 172 38.77 -2.91 12.29
N LEU A 173 39.40 -4.09 12.32
CA LEU A 173 38.77 -5.37 11.95
C LEU A 173 37.58 -5.75 12.84
N LEU A 174 37.57 -5.31 14.10
CA LEU A 174 36.52 -5.57 15.09
C LEU A 174 35.42 -4.49 15.04
N THR A 175 35.80 -3.21 14.98
CA THR A 175 34.86 -2.09 15.12
C THR A 175 34.04 -1.85 13.85
N ASN A 176 34.61 -2.07 12.65
CA ASN A 176 33.88 -1.92 11.39
C ASN A 176 32.62 -2.79 11.29
N PRO A 177 32.68 -4.12 11.50
CA PRO A 177 31.48 -4.95 11.44
C PRO A 177 30.47 -4.58 12.53
N ILE A 178 30.95 -4.23 13.72
CA ILE A 178 30.10 -3.78 14.84
C ILE A 178 29.34 -2.50 14.47
N SER A 179 30.02 -1.51 13.89
CA SER A 179 29.39 -0.27 13.41
C SER A 179 28.32 -0.54 12.36
N GLN A 180 28.57 -1.48 11.43
CA GLN A 180 27.58 -1.85 10.41
C GLN A 180 26.34 -2.52 11.00
N ILE A 181 26.48 -3.37 12.03
CA ILE A 181 25.33 -3.92 12.75
C ILE A 181 24.44 -2.80 13.28
N PHE A 182 25.05 -1.82 13.95
CA PHE A 182 24.31 -0.74 14.59
C PHE A 182 23.61 0.18 13.58
N THR A 183 24.23 0.46 12.42
CA THR A 183 23.62 1.30 11.38
C THR A 183 22.53 0.59 10.58
N SER A 184 22.54 -0.75 10.52
CA SER A 184 21.59 -1.54 9.71
C SER A 184 20.22 -1.74 10.39
N ILE A 185 20.13 -1.52 11.70
CA ILE A 185 18.92 -1.81 12.48
C ILE A 185 17.73 -0.91 12.13
N PRO A 186 17.88 0.42 11.98
CA PRO A 186 16.77 1.26 11.53
C PRO A 186 16.22 0.83 10.16
N GLU A 187 17.09 0.39 9.25
CA GLU A 187 16.70 -0.12 7.93
C GLU A 187 15.91 -1.43 8.04
N LEU A 188 16.33 -2.34 8.93
CA LEU A 188 15.61 -3.57 9.21
C LEU A 188 14.20 -3.31 9.76
N VAL A 189 14.09 -2.45 10.78
CA VAL A 189 12.80 -2.11 11.39
C VAL A 189 11.87 -1.47 10.35
N SER A 190 12.43 -0.61 9.48
CA SER A 190 11.71 -0.02 8.36
C SER A 190 11.24 -1.05 7.34
N GLY A 191 12.11 -2.01 6.98
CA GLY A 191 11.77 -3.13 6.10
C GLY A 191 10.61 -3.96 6.65
N ILE A 192 10.69 -4.33 7.93
CA ILE A 192 9.63 -5.05 8.66
C ILE A 192 8.30 -4.27 8.61
N ALA A 193 8.33 -2.96 8.85
CA ALA A 193 7.13 -2.12 8.80
C ALA A 193 6.52 -2.00 7.39
N CYS A 194 7.35 -2.06 6.34
CA CYS A 194 6.88 -2.08 4.95
C CYS A 194 6.23 -3.43 4.60
N ILE A 195 6.86 -4.53 4.98
CA ILE A 195 6.30 -5.88 4.79
C ILE A 195 4.95 -6.01 5.50
N GLY A 196 4.84 -5.51 6.74
CA GLY A 196 3.57 -5.52 7.48
C GLY A 196 2.43 -4.76 6.77
N ARG A 197 2.75 -3.67 6.05
CA ARG A 197 1.75 -2.94 5.24
C ARG A 197 1.33 -3.71 3.99
N ILE A 198 2.27 -4.36 3.32
CA ILE A 198 1.96 -5.23 2.16
C ILE A 198 1.10 -6.41 2.61
N GLN A 199 1.43 -7.02 3.74
CA GLN A 199 0.65 -8.10 4.33
C GLN A 199 -0.78 -7.65 4.64
N ALA A 200 -0.96 -6.51 5.33
CA ALA A 200 -2.29 -5.99 5.64
C ALA A 200 -3.15 -5.75 4.37
N PHE A 201 -2.53 -5.34 3.26
CA PHE A 201 -3.21 -5.20 1.98
C PHE A 201 -3.56 -6.56 1.34
N LEU A 202 -2.65 -7.54 1.41
CA LEU A 202 -2.88 -8.88 0.85
C LEU A 202 -3.88 -9.71 1.66
N GLU A 203 -4.02 -9.42 2.96
CA GLU A 203 -5.01 -10.02 3.87
C GLU A 203 -6.39 -9.36 3.77
N CYS A 204 -6.53 -8.25 3.04
CA CYS A 204 -7.85 -7.66 2.78
C CYS A 204 -8.80 -8.69 2.13
N GLU A 205 -10.05 -8.65 2.56
CA GLU A 205 -11.09 -9.52 2.01
C GLU A 205 -11.15 -9.37 0.49
N THR A 206 -10.98 -10.49 -0.22
CA THR A 206 -11.22 -10.49 -1.66
C THR A 206 -12.70 -10.27 -1.92
N ARG A 207 -13.00 -9.41 -2.88
CA ARG A 207 -14.37 -9.25 -3.38
C ARG A 207 -14.89 -10.60 -3.86
N HIS A 208 -15.85 -11.16 -3.15
CA HIS A 208 -16.58 -12.34 -3.58
C HIS A 208 -17.61 -11.95 -4.64
N ASP A 209 -17.59 -12.64 -5.77
CA ASP A 209 -18.61 -12.48 -6.81
C ASP A 209 -19.73 -13.49 -6.56
N PHE A 210 -20.88 -13.00 -6.13
CA PHE A 210 -22.05 -13.81 -5.81
C PHE A 210 -22.91 -14.13 -7.04
N ARG A 211 -22.50 -13.68 -8.24
CA ARG A 211 -23.26 -13.93 -9.48
C ARG A 211 -23.12 -15.38 -9.91
N GLN A 212 -24.26 -16.02 -10.14
CA GLN A 212 -24.34 -17.36 -10.72
C GLN A 212 -24.62 -17.24 -12.23
N PHE A 213 -23.86 -17.95 -13.05
CA PHE A 213 -24.09 -17.97 -14.50
C PHE A 213 -25.21 -18.95 -14.82
N LEU A 214 -26.25 -18.47 -15.50
CA LEU A 214 -27.27 -19.34 -16.07
C LEU A 214 -26.61 -20.24 -17.13
N PRO A 215 -26.74 -21.59 -17.05
CA PRO A 215 -26.15 -22.47 -18.03
C PRO A 215 -26.74 -22.21 -19.41
N ASP A 216 -25.88 -21.88 -20.38
CA ASP A 216 -26.30 -21.62 -21.75
C ASP A 216 -26.60 -22.95 -22.46
N ARG A 217 -27.88 -23.30 -22.59
CA ARG A 217 -28.32 -24.55 -23.24
C ARG A 217 -27.79 -24.71 -24.68
N ARG A 218 -27.35 -23.62 -25.34
CA ARG A 218 -26.79 -23.69 -26.71
C ARG A 218 -25.40 -24.34 -26.80
N LYS A 219 -24.59 -24.31 -25.73
CA LYS A 219 -23.25 -24.93 -25.74
C LYS A 219 -23.23 -26.39 -25.27
N ASN A 220 -24.31 -26.87 -24.65
CA ASN A 220 -24.37 -28.22 -24.08
C ASN A 220 -24.87 -29.32 -25.05
N LEU A 221 -25.00 -29.03 -26.36
CA LEU A 221 -25.29 -30.09 -27.34
C LEU A 221 -24.09 -31.00 -27.66
N ASN A 222 -22.88 -30.67 -27.20
CA ASN A 222 -21.66 -31.42 -27.53
C ASN A 222 -20.87 -31.99 -26.34
N PHE A 223 -21.35 -31.91 -25.10
CA PHE A 223 -20.70 -32.55 -23.96
C PHE A 223 -21.72 -33.38 -23.17
N THR A 224 -21.90 -34.61 -23.64
CA THR A 224 -22.46 -35.69 -22.84
C THR A 224 -21.51 -36.00 -21.68
N GLU A 225 -22.09 -36.05 -20.48
CA GLU A 225 -21.60 -36.71 -19.27
C GLU A 225 -20.23 -36.25 -18.74
N ILE A 226 -20.23 -35.62 -17.56
CA ILE A 226 -19.49 -36.06 -16.36
C ILE A 226 -19.64 -34.99 -15.25
N GLU A 227 -19.88 -35.49 -14.04
CA GLU A 227 -19.78 -34.83 -12.72
C GLU A 227 -20.92 -33.91 -12.25
N ALA A 228 -21.94 -34.57 -11.71
CA ALA A 228 -22.84 -34.04 -10.70
C ALA A 228 -22.27 -34.25 -9.30
N GLU A 229 -21.50 -33.29 -8.77
CA GLU A 229 -21.21 -33.08 -7.34
C GLU A 229 -20.93 -31.56 -7.22
N THR A 230 -21.45 -30.74 -6.31
CA THR A 230 -22.04 -30.86 -4.97
C THR A 230 -22.75 -29.53 -4.67
N GLY A 231 -23.82 -29.54 -3.86
CA GLY A 231 -24.40 -28.32 -3.26
C GLY A 231 -25.69 -27.82 -3.90
N SER A 232 -26.79 -28.53 -3.66
CA SER A 232 -28.16 -28.14 -4.00
C SER A 232 -28.59 -26.88 -3.22
N SER A 233 -28.45 -25.72 -3.84
CA SER A 233 -29.43 -24.64 -3.67
C SER A 233 -30.40 -24.78 -4.84
N GLU A 234 -31.68 -25.00 -4.56
CA GLU A 234 -32.74 -25.10 -5.57
C GLU A 234 -32.73 -23.83 -6.43
N ILE A 235 -32.13 -23.89 -7.62
CA ILE A 235 -32.26 -22.84 -8.63
C ILE A 235 -33.68 -22.98 -9.17
N GLU A 236 -34.63 -22.24 -8.60
CA GLU A 236 -35.95 -22.06 -9.20
C GLU A 236 -35.75 -21.70 -10.68
N MET A 237 -36.19 -22.60 -11.57
CA MET A 237 -36.01 -22.47 -13.01
C MET A 237 -36.49 -21.10 -13.49
N ALA A 238 -35.54 -20.25 -13.88
CA ALA A 238 -35.87 -18.96 -14.48
C ALA A 238 -36.59 -19.20 -15.84
N PRO A 239 -37.57 -18.36 -16.21
CA PRO A 239 -38.29 -18.49 -17.49
C PRO A 239 -37.31 -18.54 -18.68
N GLU A 240 -37.61 -19.35 -19.70
CA GLU A 240 -36.70 -19.68 -20.84
C GLU A 240 -36.12 -18.48 -21.60
N SER A 241 -36.72 -17.30 -21.47
CA SER A 241 -36.29 -16.06 -22.12
C SER A 241 -35.49 -15.10 -21.23
N THR A 242 -35.10 -15.49 -20.01
CA THR A 242 -34.49 -14.57 -19.04
C THR A 242 -32.96 -14.54 -19.20
N MET A 243 -32.39 -13.34 -19.32
CA MET A 243 -30.95 -13.09 -19.37
C MET A 243 -30.37 -12.78 -17.97
N ILE A 244 -31.08 -11.97 -17.18
CA ILE A 244 -30.70 -11.62 -15.80
C ILE A 244 -31.91 -11.85 -14.92
N SER A 245 -31.73 -12.55 -13.80
CA SER A 245 -32.75 -12.74 -12.77
C SER A 245 -32.18 -12.35 -11.42
N ILE A 246 -32.85 -11.44 -10.72
CA ILE A 246 -32.57 -11.07 -9.34
C ILE A 246 -33.82 -11.45 -8.54
N LYS A 247 -33.64 -12.30 -7.52
CA LYS A 247 -34.70 -12.71 -6.59
C LYS A 247 -34.26 -12.37 -5.18
N ASN A 248 -35.09 -11.62 -4.46
CA ASN A 248 -34.85 -11.16 -3.09
C ASN A 248 -33.43 -10.61 -2.87
N GLY A 249 -32.95 -9.80 -3.84
CA GLY A 249 -31.59 -9.28 -3.85
C GLY A 249 -31.42 -8.09 -2.91
N ASN A 250 -30.45 -8.19 -2.00
CA ASN A 250 -30.06 -7.11 -1.10
C ASN A 250 -28.60 -6.69 -1.39
N PHE A 251 -28.37 -5.41 -1.68
CA PHE A 251 -27.07 -4.89 -2.12
C PHE A 251 -26.62 -3.70 -1.28
N GLY A 252 -25.33 -3.63 -0.96
CA GLY A 252 -24.76 -2.58 -0.13
C GLY A 252 -23.25 -2.48 -0.23
N TRP A 253 -22.70 -1.35 0.24
CA TRP A 253 -21.26 -1.06 0.21
C TRP A 253 -20.50 -1.61 1.41
N LYS A 254 -21.19 -1.89 2.52
CA LYS A 254 -20.64 -2.45 3.75
C LYS A 254 -21.37 -3.75 4.07
N GLY A 255 -20.66 -4.70 4.68
CA GLY A 255 -21.28 -5.93 5.19
C GLY A 255 -22.45 -5.60 6.10
N ASN A 256 -23.59 -6.28 5.88
CA ASN A 256 -24.83 -6.14 6.65
C ASN A 256 -25.49 -4.74 6.61
N VAL A 257 -25.09 -3.86 5.70
CA VAL A 257 -25.78 -2.57 5.46
C VAL A 257 -26.20 -2.51 4.01
N PHE A 258 -27.46 -2.88 3.76
CA PHE A 258 -28.03 -2.92 2.42
C PHE A 258 -28.67 -1.58 2.06
N VAL A 259 -28.22 -0.99 0.96
CA VAL A 259 -28.76 0.25 0.38
C VAL A 259 -29.94 -0.07 -0.54
N LEU A 260 -29.83 -1.14 -1.32
CA LEU A 260 -30.93 -1.67 -2.13
C LEU A 260 -31.43 -2.94 -1.45
N GLN A 261 -32.73 -3.02 -1.23
CA GLN A 261 -33.37 -4.13 -0.53
C GLN A 261 -34.55 -4.65 -1.33
N ASP A 262 -34.82 -5.95 -1.20
CA ASP A 262 -35.99 -6.64 -1.79
C ASP A 262 -36.10 -6.50 -3.31
N ILE A 263 -34.96 -6.47 -4.00
CA ILE A 263 -34.93 -6.33 -5.46
C ILE A 263 -35.34 -7.66 -6.10
N ASN A 264 -36.46 -7.62 -6.81
CA ASN A 264 -36.99 -8.72 -7.61
C ASN A 264 -37.19 -8.24 -9.05
N THR A 265 -36.33 -8.68 -9.97
CA THR A 265 -36.41 -8.26 -11.37
C THR A 265 -35.87 -9.32 -12.32
N GLY A 266 -36.47 -9.41 -13.51
CA GLY A 266 -36.06 -10.31 -14.58
C GLY A 266 -35.95 -9.55 -15.89
N ILE A 267 -34.76 -9.57 -16.51
CA ILE A 267 -34.51 -8.95 -17.82
C ILE A 267 -34.48 -10.06 -18.86
N LYS A 268 -35.26 -9.90 -19.94
CA LYS A 268 -35.34 -10.89 -21.01
C LYS A 268 -34.20 -10.75 -22.03
N LYS A 269 -33.89 -11.83 -22.74
CA LYS A 269 -32.99 -11.82 -23.90
C LYS A 269 -33.61 -11.00 -25.02
N SER A 270 -32.77 -10.28 -25.77
CA SER A 270 -33.18 -9.45 -26.92
C SER A 270 -34.22 -8.38 -26.59
N SER A 271 -34.18 -7.82 -25.37
CA SER A 271 -35.02 -6.68 -24.97
C SER A 271 -34.19 -5.49 -24.50
N SER A 272 -34.53 -4.29 -24.94
CA SER A 272 -34.01 -3.05 -24.38
C SER A 272 -34.81 -2.68 -23.13
N THR A 273 -34.18 -2.79 -21.95
CA THR A 273 -34.81 -2.44 -20.66
C THR A 273 -34.23 -1.14 -20.14
N MET A 274 -35.09 -0.17 -19.86
CA MET A 274 -34.74 1.11 -19.28
C MET A 274 -35.18 1.15 -17.81
N VAL A 275 -34.24 1.45 -16.91
CA VAL A 275 -34.51 1.57 -15.47
C VAL A 275 -34.56 3.05 -15.11
N VAL A 276 -35.71 3.51 -14.62
CA VAL A 276 -35.92 4.88 -14.15
C VAL A 276 -36.17 4.82 -12.64
N GLY A 277 -35.36 5.54 -11.86
CA GLY A 277 -35.43 5.52 -10.40
C GLY A 277 -35.65 6.92 -9.81
N PRO A 278 -36.30 7.03 -8.63
CA PRO A 278 -36.36 8.29 -7.85
C PRO A 278 -35.01 8.73 -7.24
N ALA A 279 -33.91 8.01 -7.52
CA ALA A 279 -32.67 8.00 -6.75
C ALA A 279 -31.83 9.30 -6.78
N THR A 280 -32.28 10.34 -7.49
CA THR A 280 -31.65 11.68 -7.41
C THR A 280 -32.43 12.66 -6.55
N ALA A 281 -33.66 12.35 -6.09
CA ALA A 281 -34.53 13.26 -5.31
C ALA A 281 -34.53 14.72 -5.81
N LEU A 282 -34.31 14.91 -7.12
CA LEU A 282 -33.88 16.17 -7.71
C LEU A 282 -35.03 17.17 -7.87
N SER A 283 -36.26 16.70 -7.70
CA SER A 283 -37.50 17.48 -7.81
C SER A 283 -37.57 18.65 -6.81
N VAL A 284 -36.92 18.55 -5.65
CA VAL A 284 -36.90 19.64 -4.64
C VAL A 284 -35.82 20.68 -4.95
N ASP A 285 -34.72 20.27 -5.58
CA ASP A 285 -33.60 21.15 -5.93
C ASP A 285 -33.88 21.95 -7.21
N PHE A 286 -34.68 21.41 -8.15
CA PHE A 286 -35.17 22.14 -9.32
C PHE A 286 -35.97 23.40 -8.96
N VAL A 287 -36.65 23.42 -7.81
CA VAL A 287 -37.49 24.55 -7.37
C VAL A 287 -36.65 25.73 -6.84
N LYS A 288 -35.37 25.52 -6.50
CA LYS A 288 -34.49 26.55 -5.93
C LYS A 288 -33.60 27.25 -6.96
N LEU A 289 -33.59 26.80 -8.22
CA LEU A 289 -32.74 27.33 -9.28
C LEU A 289 -33.53 28.27 -10.19
N ILE A 290 -33.03 29.50 -10.37
CA ILE A 290 -33.71 30.58 -11.12
C ILE A 290 -33.85 30.26 -12.63
N GLN A 291 -33.09 29.30 -13.16
CA GLN A 291 -33.13 28.84 -14.57
C GLN A 291 -33.26 27.31 -14.69
N GLY A 292 -33.80 26.63 -13.69
CA GLY A 292 -34.11 25.20 -13.77
C GLY A 292 -32.92 24.30 -14.19
N ASP A 293 -33.14 23.50 -15.22
CA ASP A 293 -32.24 22.53 -15.85
C ASP A 293 -31.10 23.13 -16.68
N GLU A 294 -31.06 24.45 -16.90
CA GLU A 294 -30.08 25.11 -17.80
C GLU A 294 -28.75 25.54 -17.12
N THR A 295 -28.44 25.08 -15.90
CA THR A 295 -27.26 25.55 -15.14
C THR A 295 -26.03 24.63 -15.31
N ASN A 296 -24.93 25.14 -15.88
CA ASN A 296 -23.78 24.33 -16.36
C ASN A 296 -22.52 24.32 -15.45
N VAL A 297 -21.84 23.16 -15.25
CA VAL A 297 -20.64 22.97 -14.38
C VAL A 297 -19.65 21.87 -14.88
N GLY A 298 -18.30 22.08 -14.84
CA GLY A 298 -17.28 20.97 -14.78
C GLY A 298 -15.91 21.07 -15.51
N SER A 299 -14.89 20.25 -15.11
CA SER A 299 -13.46 20.33 -15.57
C SER A 299 -12.49 19.17 -15.25
N ASP A 300 -11.64 18.70 -16.20
CA ASP A 300 -10.16 18.48 -16.06
C ASP A 300 -9.49 17.70 -17.26
N GLY A 301 -8.36 18.24 -17.78
CA GLY A 301 -7.44 17.62 -18.78
C GLY A 301 -7.28 18.39 -20.12
N ILE A 302 -6.41 17.96 -21.07
CA ILE A 302 -6.64 18.28 -22.51
C ILE A 302 -7.88 17.50 -22.88
N ALA A 303 -9.00 18.13 -22.58
CA ALA A 303 -10.20 17.44 -22.25
C ALA A 303 -10.96 17.21 -23.55
N LEU A 304 -11.13 15.95 -23.91
CA LEU A 304 -12.37 15.59 -24.58
C LEU A 304 -13.51 16.17 -23.73
N SER A 305 -14.44 16.89 -24.36
CA SER A 305 -15.65 17.38 -23.68
C SER A 305 -16.39 16.22 -23.00
N GLY A 306 -17.25 16.50 -22.02
CA GLY A 306 -18.07 15.46 -21.36
C GLY A 306 -18.73 14.52 -22.39
N GLY A 307 -19.40 15.10 -23.39
CA GLY A 307 -20.01 14.35 -24.49
C GLY A 307 -19.02 13.64 -25.42
N GLN A 308 -17.80 14.14 -25.61
CA GLN A 308 -16.77 13.39 -26.36
C GLN A 308 -16.29 12.17 -25.59
N LYS A 309 -16.08 12.26 -24.26
CA LYS A 309 -15.72 11.11 -23.42
C LYS A 309 -16.84 10.06 -23.40
N GLN A 310 -18.09 10.51 -23.27
CA GLN A 310 -19.26 9.63 -23.31
C GLN A 310 -19.40 8.91 -24.65
N ARG A 311 -19.28 9.62 -25.80
CA ARG A 311 -19.35 8.99 -27.13
C ARG A 311 -18.24 7.97 -27.37
N VAL A 312 -17.01 8.23 -26.95
CA VAL A 312 -15.91 7.27 -27.07
C VAL A 312 -16.16 6.04 -26.19
N SER A 313 -16.71 6.22 -24.98
CA SER A 313 -17.08 5.10 -24.12
C SER A 313 -18.21 4.25 -24.72
N LEU A 314 -19.24 4.89 -25.28
CA LEU A 314 -20.35 4.22 -25.96
C LEU A 314 -19.86 3.43 -27.19
N ALA A 315 -19.03 4.05 -28.03
CA ALA A 315 -18.46 3.38 -29.20
C ALA A 315 -17.63 2.14 -28.81
N ARG A 316 -16.85 2.21 -27.73
CA ARG A 316 -16.10 1.06 -27.21
C ARG A 316 -17.00 -0.06 -26.72
N ALA A 317 -18.13 0.26 -26.09
CA ALA A 317 -19.10 -0.72 -25.63
C ALA A 317 -19.81 -1.43 -26.80
N LEU A 318 -20.20 -0.67 -27.84
CA LEU A 318 -20.86 -1.21 -29.03
C LEU A 318 -19.93 -2.06 -29.89
N TYR A 319 -18.64 -1.71 -29.96
CA TYR A 319 -17.65 -2.46 -30.73
C TYR A 319 -17.38 -3.88 -30.21
N LEU A 320 -17.64 -4.14 -28.92
CA LEU A 320 -17.30 -5.40 -28.27
C LEU A 320 -18.30 -6.55 -28.56
N GLU A 321 -19.32 -6.33 -29.42
CA GLU A 321 -20.37 -7.31 -29.80
C GLU A 321 -20.83 -8.19 -28.63
N SER A 322 -21.16 -7.55 -27.50
CA SER A 322 -21.47 -8.26 -26.26
C SER A 322 -22.96 -8.61 -26.17
N ASP A 323 -23.27 -9.80 -25.64
CA ASP A 323 -24.65 -10.27 -25.44
C ASP A 323 -25.48 -9.38 -24.49
N LEU A 324 -24.81 -8.66 -23.57
CA LEU A 324 -25.38 -7.73 -22.62
C LEU A 324 -24.58 -6.42 -22.63
N VAL A 325 -25.28 -5.30 -22.85
CA VAL A 325 -24.71 -3.95 -22.75
C VAL A 325 -25.47 -3.19 -21.67
N ILE A 326 -24.74 -2.68 -20.66
CA ILE A 326 -25.28 -1.82 -19.61
C ILE A 326 -24.83 -0.40 -19.88
N LEU A 327 -25.79 0.52 -19.98
CA LEU A 327 -25.55 1.93 -20.27
C LEU A 327 -26.02 2.76 -19.08
N ASP A 328 -25.09 3.39 -18.40
CA ASP A 328 -25.34 4.22 -17.22
C ASP A 328 -25.23 5.69 -17.61
N ASP A 329 -26.38 6.34 -17.83
CA ASP A 329 -26.53 7.76 -18.15
C ASP A 329 -25.55 8.28 -19.24
N VAL A 330 -25.48 7.56 -20.37
CA VAL A 330 -24.50 7.82 -21.44
C VAL A 330 -24.79 9.08 -22.28
N PHE A 331 -25.92 9.76 -22.01
CA PHE A 331 -26.37 10.92 -22.78
C PHE A 331 -26.21 12.27 -22.06
N SER A 332 -26.00 12.29 -20.73
CA SER A 332 -26.04 13.51 -19.91
C SER A 332 -25.02 14.62 -20.22
N GLY A 333 -24.00 14.33 -21.05
CA GLY A 333 -22.98 15.29 -21.47
C GLY A 333 -23.05 15.65 -22.96
N LEU A 334 -24.09 15.22 -23.67
CA LEU A 334 -24.33 15.52 -25.09
C LEU A 334 -25.33 16.67 -25.22
N ASP A 335 -25.17 17.48 -26.28
CA ASP A 335 -26.22 18.40 -26.71
C ASP A 335 -27.41 17.62 -27.29
N ALA A 336 -28.61 18.19 -27.19
CA ALA A 336 -29.87 17.52 -27.56
C ALA A 336 -29.88 17.00 -29.02
N ASP A 337 -29.30 17.74 -29.96
CA ASP A 337 -29.21 17.33 -31.36
C ASP A 337 -28.29 16.11 -31.52
N THR A 338 -27.12 16.13 -30.87
CA THR A 338 -26.19 15.00 -30.90
C THR A 338 -26.74 13.78 -30.15
N GLU A 339 -27.42 13.99 -29.02
CA GLU A 339 -28.11 12.91 -28.29
C GLU A 339 -29.12 12.21 -29.19
N LEU A 340 -30.00 12.96 -29.86
CA LEU A 340 -31.00 12.41 -30.75
C LEU A 340 -30.35 11.63 -31.91
N GLN A 341 -29.28 12.16 -32.51
CA GLN A 341 -28.55 11.49 -33.59
C GLN A 341 -27.91 10.18 -33.11
N VAL A 342 -27.28 10.18 -31.94
CA VAL A 342 -26.66 8.98 -31.36
C VAL A 342 -27.73 7.96 -30.99
N PHE A 343 -28.83 8.40 -30.38
CA PHE A 343 -29.95 7.54 -30.01
C PHE A 343 -30.56 6.87 -31.24
N GLN A 344 -30.86 7.63 -32.30
CA GLN A 344 -31.42 7.08 -33.54
C GLN A 344 -30.46 6.11 -34.24
N ARG A 345 -29.16 6.38 -34.25
CA ARG A 345 -28.18 5.50 -34.93
C ARG A 345 -27.87 4.22 -34.16
N VAL A 346 -27.99 4.25 -32.83
CA VAL A 346 -27.63 3.12 -31.96
C VAL A 346 -28.86 2.30 -31.54
N PHE A 347 -30.00 2.96 -31.30
CA PHE A 347 -31.23 2.34 -30.78
C PHE A 347 -32.45 2.57 -31.67
N GLY A 348 -32.32 3.31 -32.78
CA GLY A 348 -33.40 3.52 -33.73
C GLY A 348 -33.77 2.24 -34.49
N PRO A 349 -34.97 2.22 -35.08
CA PRO A 349 -35.51 1.06 -35.81
C PRO A 349 -34.76 0.73 -37.10
#